data_AF-A0A849IT28-F1
#
_entry.id   AF-A0A849IT28-F1
#
_cell.length_a   1.000
_cell.length_b   1.000
_cell.length_c   1.000
_cell.angle_alpha   90.00
_cell.angle_beta   90.00
_cell.angle_gamma   90.00
#
_symmetry.space_group_name_H-M   'P 1'
#
loop_
_entity.id
_entity.type
_entity.pdbx_description
1 polymer ?
#
loop_
_entity_poly.entity_id
_entity_poly.type
_entity_poly.pdbx_seq_one_letter_code
_entity_poly.pdbx_strand_id
1 'polypeptide(L)'
;MDVRLRASQVAHGRGYFGIHFTKTIVRSGIIWGFVFFAFVASSALSYLSIYSSVPQREALAKAFGSNLATIALFGPAPSLNTVMGFTQFKSFLSVSVIGAVWGFLTTTKAIKGEEESLRWELVLSMPTTSRRTTWSVFRVVLTGIFAMWITMSLSMAALSLDSKLGLSFLRALFFATASIAAPIVFASFALFSSQMTVTRRQASSWCGWLLAAGYILRMLADAKVGANWLIWVSPLGWVEKLAPLGAPDPVAFVPILLFSAVAIIFALYMAKVRDVGSGFFTPRGRKRSARSEKNFGHLGLGVRLFGSFVLAWLLAVAFTGFAIGMVADGAGSTMAGSSIEDVFSRLGAKGANARGFLGVASLILGVMIEVFSASLVKETYEEEGTLRVEHFLLRRYRRGRWIWERFALYVAALALASLVAGSALFIGASIGGAGLAMSTLLAAGVNLLPGGVFIQGIAMAAFGLVGSWATKAAYLVLGWSVLLELLGGISPINHWVMDSSILHQMSPAPASAVDWTSAAILVVVSLGLVALGGYSFNSRDLGVESHSVSWESLRAKVKVFGSEAL
;
A
#
# COMPACT_ATOMS: atom_id res chain seq x y z
N MET A 1 30.95 10.98 -44.02
CA MET A 1 31.41 11.00 -42.61
C MET A 1 30.24 11.17 -41.63
N ASP A 2 29.17 11.90 -42.00
CA ASP A 2 27.97 12.13 -41.17
C ASP A 2 27.08 10.93 -40.82
N VAL A 3 27.04 9.89 -41.66
CA VAL A 3 26.20 8.69 -41.38
C VAL A 3 26.76 7.87 -40.21
N ARG A 4 28.08 7.84 -40.03
CA ARG A 4 28.75 7.13 -38.92
C ARG A 4 28.61 7.87 -37.59
N LEU A 5 28.58 9.21 -37.61
CA LEU A 5 28.37 10.04 -36.41
C LEU A 5 26.91 10.01 -35.92
N ARG A 6 25.93 9.98 -36.84
CA ARG A 6 24.52 9.76 -36.46
C ARG A 6 24.26 8.35 -35.93
N ALA A 7 24.90 7.33 -36.51
CA ALA A 7 24.82 5.96 -36.01
C ALA A 7 25.44 5.80 -34.60
N SER A 8 26.54 6.50 -34.29
CA SER A 8 27.19 6.44 -32.98
C SER A 8 26.43 7.21 -31.90
N GLN A 9 25.81 8.36 -32.22
CA GLN A 9 24.95 9.10 -31.29
C GLN A 9 23.64 8.35 -30.99
N VAL A 10 23.02 7.72 -32.00
CA VAL A 10 21.87 6.82 -31.79
C VAL A 10 22.30 5.60 -30.97
N ALA A 11 23.51 5.05 -31.18
CA ALA A 11 24.04 3.96 -30.36
C ALA A 11 24.37 4.37 -28.91
N HIS A 12 24.79 5.61 -28.66
CA HIS A 12 24.97 6.15 -27.31
C HIS A 12 23.63 6.39 -26.60
N GLY A 13 22.60 6.85 -27.31
CA GLY A 13 21.22 6.93 -26.81
C GLY A 13 20.59 5.55 -26.53
N ARG A 14 20.90 4.53 -27.36
CA ARG A 14 20.49 3.12 -27.17
C ARG A 14 20.94 2.57 -25.81
N GLY A 15 22.17 2.89 -25.41
CA GLY A 15 22.74 2.45 -24.14
C GLY A 15 22.09 3.15 -22.95
N TYR A 16 22.01 4.48 -22.97
CA TYR A 16 21.62 5.25 -21.79
C TYR A 16 20.19 4.98 -21.30
N PHE A 17 19.21 4.91 -22.20
CA PHE A 17 17.81 4.68 -21.81
C PHE A 17 17.60 3.25 -21.32
N GLY A 18 18.10 2.25 -22.05
CA GLY A 18 18.01 0.84 -21.67
C GLY A 18 18.77 0.52 -20.37
N ILE A 19 19.96 1.11 -20.19
CA ILE A 19 20.78 0.93 -18.98
C ILE A 19 20.13 1.61 -17.78
N HIS A 20 19.64 2.84 -17.90
CA HIS A 20 18.99 3.53 -16.78
C HIS A 20 17.70 2.82 -16.34
N PHE A 21 16.89 2.41 -17.32
CA PHE A 21 15.68 1.63 -17.08
C PHE A 21 15.97 0.29 -16.38
N THR A 22 16.97 -0.45 -16.87
CA THR A 22 17.43 -1.70 -16.26
C THR A 22 17.96 -1.49 -14.85
N LYS A 23 18.83 -0.50 -14.66
CA LYS A 23 19.37 -0.14 -13.33
C LYS A 23 18.26 0.20 -12.34
N THR A 24 17.22 0.91 -12.78
CA THR A 24 16.10 1.29 -11.92
C THR A 24 15.31 0.06 -11.46
N ILE A 25 14.97 -0.85 -12.37
CA ILE A 25 14.22 -2.07 -12.04
C ILE A 25 15.06 -3.04 -11.19
N VAL A 26 16.33 -3.24 -11.55
CA VAL A 26 17.26 -4.08 -10.78
C VAL A 26 17.48 -3.52 -9.37
N ARG A 27 17.73 -2.22 -9.25
CA ARG A 27 17.85 -1.55 -7.94
C ARG A 27 16.57 -1.70 -7.12
N SER A 28 15.41 -1.56 -7.74
CA SER A 28 14.13 -1.79 -7.06
C SER A 28 14.01 -3.23 -6.57
N GLY A 29 14.36 -4.22 -7.41
CA GLY A 29 14.36 -5.64 -7.03
C GLY A 29 15.30 -5.96 -5.86
N ILE A 30 16.51 -5.39 -5.86
CA ILE A 30 17.47 -5.53 -4.74
C ILE A 30 16.89 -4.94 -3.45
N ILE A 31 16.34 -3.72 -3.52
CA ILE A 31 15.75 -3.04 -2.36
C ILE A 31 14.60 -3.89 -1.80
N TRP A 32 13.68 -4.37 -2.65
CA TRP A 32 12.56 -5.20 -2.20
C TRP A 32 13.02 -6.56 -1.66
N GLY A 33 14.07 -7.14 -2.23
CA GLY A 33 14.71 -8.35 -1.68
C GLY A 33 15.20 -8.14 -0.24
N PHE A 34 15.88 -7.01 0.03
CA PHE A 34 16.30 -6.66 1.38
C PHE A 34 15.12 -6.34 2.31
N VAL A 35 14.09 -5.63 1.83
CA VAL A 35 12.90 -5.32 2.62
C VAL A 35 12.17 -6.60 3.04
N PHE A 36 12.00 -7.56 2.12
CA PHE A 36 11.38 -8.84 2.43
C PHE A 36 12.22 -9.68 3.37
N PHE A 37 13.54 -9.70 3.18
CA PHE A 37 14.45 -10.34 4.13
C PHE A 37 14.33 -9.71 5.53
N ALA A 38 14.42 -8.39 5.64
CA ALA A 38 14.34 -7.68 6.90
C ALA A 38 13.02 -7.96 7.63
N PHE A 39 11.90 -8.01 6.90
CA PHE A 39 10.60 -8.36 7.45
C PHE A 39 10.54 -9.82 7.97
N VAL A 40 11.08 -10.77 7.21
CA VAL A 40 11.13 -12.20 7.59
C VAL A 40 12.07 -12.42 8.77
N ALA A 41 13.27 -11.85 8.74
CA ALA A 41 14.25 -11.92 9.82
C ALA A 41 13.72 -11.25 11.09
N SER A 42 13.08 -10.09 10.97
CA SER A 42 12.40 -9.42 12.09
C SER A 42 11.34 -10.33 12.71
N SER A 43 10.54 -11.03 11.91
CA SER A 43 9.55 -11.97 12.42
C SER A 43 10.18 -13.13 13.20
N ALA A 44 11.24 -13.73 12.68
CA ALA A 44 11.93 -14.85 13.33
C ALA A 44 12.60 -14.43 14.66
N LEU A 45 13.29 -13.29 14.67
CA LEU A 45 13.96 -12.75 15.86
C LEU A 45 12.96 -12.27 16.91
N SER A 46 11.88 -11.60 16.48
CA SER A 46 10.78 -11.17 17.35
C SER A 46 10.11 -12.35 18.06
N TYR A 47 9.99 -13.50 17.39
CA TYR A 47 9.43 -14.69 18.01
C TYR A 47 10.26 -15.18 19.20
N LEU A 48 11.60 -15.16 19.07
CA LEU A 48 12.51 -15.59 20.13
C LEU A 48 12.49 -14.63 21.33
N SER A 49 12.30 -13.33 21.11
CA SER A 49 12.26 -12.32 22.17
C SER A 49 10.90 -12.22 22.87
N ILE A 50 9.80 -12.43 22.14
CA ILE A 50 8.44 -12.28 22.64
C ILE A 50 7.93 -13.58 23.29
N TYR A 51 8.20 -14.73 22.65
CA TYR A 51 7.80 -16.06 23.11
C TYR A 51 9.04 -16.86 23.51
N SER A 52 9.69 -16.43 24.59
CA SER A 52 10.95 -17.02 25.05
C SER A 52 10.77 -18.39 25.70
N SER A 53 9.63 -18.62 26.36
CA SER A 53 9.33 -19.88 27.08
C SER A 53 8.47 -20.86 26.28
N VAL A 54 8.62 -22.16 26.55
CA VAL A 54 7.81 -23.22 25.92
C VAL A 54 6.29 -23.04 26.18
N PRO A 55 5.83 -22.76 27.42
CA PRO A 55 4.41 -22.54 27.68
C PRO A 55 3.81 -21.37 26.88
N GLN A 56 4.55 -20.28 26.69
CA GLN A 56 4.10 -19.14 25.87
C GLN A 56 3.92 -19.54 24.39
N ARG A 57 4.83 -20.36 23.84
CA ARG A 57 4.75 -20.85 22.46
C ARG A 57 3.57 -21.81 22.26
N GLU A 58 3.27 -22.63 23.26
CA GLU A 58 2.09 -23.51 23.25
C GLU A 58 0.78 -22.70 23.38
N ALA A 59 0.75 -21.67 24.23
CA ALA A 59 -0.38 -20.76 24.34
C ALA A 59 -0.66 -20.06 23.01
N LEU A 60 0.39 -19.58 22.31
CA LEU A 60 0.27 -19.02 20.97
C LEU A 60 -0.31 -20.03 19.97
N ALA A 61 0.23 -21.25 19.95
CA ALA A 61 -0.25 -22.30 19.06
C ALA A 61 -1.72 -22.66 19.34
N LYS A 62 -2.14 -22.65 20.60
CA LYS A 62 -3.55 -22.89 20.99
C LYS A 62 -4.47 -21.76 20.57
N ALA A 63 -4.06 -20.51 20.80
CA ALA A 63 -4.84 -19.31 20.50
C ALA A 63 -5.07 -19.11 18.99
N PHE A 64 -4.07 -19.39 18.16
CA PHE A 64 -4.14 -19.15 16.72
C PHE A 64 -4.38 -20.42 15.89
N GLY A 65 -3.89 -21.57 16.33
CA GLY A 65 -3.85 -22.81 15.53
C GLY A 65 -5.21 -23.49 15.35
N SER A 66 -6.19 -23.18 16.18
CA SER A 66 -7.57 -23.72 16.06
C SER A 66 -8.58 -22.71 15.53
N ASN A 67 -8.20 -21.44 15.40
CA ASN A 67 -9.10 -20.38 14.95
C ASN A 67 -9.25 -20.44 13.43
N LEU A 68 -10.41 -20.92 12.96
CA LEU A 68 -10.75 -21.03 11.54
C LEU A 68 -10.63 -19.72 10.79
N ALA A 69 -10.91 -18.61 11.45
CA ALA A 69 -10.90 -17.29 10.86
C ALA A 69 -9.44 -16.83 10.62
N THR A 70 -8.56 -17.05 11.59
CA THR A 70 -7.11 -16.85 11.47
C THR A 70 -6.51 -17.72 10.35
N ILE A 71 -6.90 -18.99 10.28
CA ILE A 71 -6.46 -19.91 9.21
C ILE A 71 -6.94 -19.43 7.85
N ALA A 72 -8.20 -19.00 7.75
CA ALA A 72 -8.74 -18.47 6.49
C ALA A 72 -7.96 -17.24 6.04
N LEU A 73 -7.55 -16.34 6.94
CA LEU A 73 -6.89 -15.09 6.60
C LEU A 73 -5.40 -15.24 6.29
N PHE A 74 -4.66 -16.01 7.09
CA PHE A 74 -3.20 -16.11 6.98
C PHE A 74 -2.71 -17.44 6.39
N GLY A 75 -3.62 -18.40 6.19
CA GLY A 75 -3.31 -19.75 5.76
C GLY A 75 -3.10 -20.72 6.92
N PRO A 76 -2.89 -22.03 6.61
CA PRO A 76 -2.58 -23.03 7.61
C PRO A 76 -1.33 -22.66 8.41
N ALA A 77 -1.42 -22.84 9.72
CA ALA A 77 -0.37 -22.50 10.67
C ALA A 77 0.23 -23.77 11.32
N PRO A 78 0.83 -24.71 10.55
CA PRO A 78 1.43 -25.88 11.16
C PRO A 78 2.61 -25.44 12.04
N SER A 79 2.64 -25.93 13.28
CA SER A 79 3.77 -25.77 14.20
C SER A 79 4.08 -24.32 14.58
N LEU A 80 3.05 -23.53 14.95
CA LEU A 80 3.21 -22.17 15.52
C LEU A 80 4.07 -22.10 16.78
N ASN A 81 4.27 -23.25 17.45
CA ASN A 81 5.18 -23.41 18.58
C ASN A 81 6.67 -23.42 18.18
N THR A 82 6.98 -23.33 16.88
CA THR A 82 8.33 -23.26 16.34
C THR A 82 8.58 -21.91 15.65
N VAL A 83 9.84 -21.44 15.68
CA VAL A 83 10.27 -20.19 15.05
C VAL A 83 9.91 -20.18 13.56
N MET A 84 10.16 -21.28 12.87
CA MET A 84 9.99 -21.40 11.43
C MET A 84 8.51 -21.51 11.03
N GLY A 85 7.69 -22.22 11.81
CA GLY A 85 6.24 -22.29 11.60
C GLY A 85 5.57 -20.93 11.77
N PHE A 86 5.93 -20.19 12.83
CA PHE A 86 5.44 -18.82 13.03
C PHE A 86 5.91 -17.87 11.92
N THR A 87 7.17 -17.96 11.52
CA THR A 87 7.74 -17.10 10.46
C THR A 87 7.05 -17.34 9.12
N GLN A 88 6.74 -18.59 8.77
CA GLN A 88 5.95 -18.89 7.58
C GLN A 88 4.56 -18.28 7.66
N PHE A 89 3.85 -18.56 8.76
CA PHE A 89 2.48 -18.09 8.97
C PHE A 89 2.37 -16.56 8.89
N LYS A 90 3.28 -15.83 9.55
CA LYS A 90 3.25 -14.37 9.61
C LYS A 90 3.77 -13.70 8.34
N SER A 91 4.86 -14.22 7.75
CA SER A 91 5.61 -13.46 6.76
C SER A 91 5.39 -13.90 5.31
N PHE A 92 5.16 -15.19 5.05
CA PHE A 92 5.24 -15.71 3.68
C PHE A 92 4.14 -15.19 2.76
N LEU A 93 2.88 -15.17 3.24
CA LEU A 93 1.76 -14.63 2.47
C LEU A 93 1.91 -13.12 2.24
N SER A 94 2.31 -12.39 3.28
CA SER A 94 2.54 -10.93 3.24
C SER A 94 3.60 -10.56 2.19
N VAL A 95 4.75 -11.24 2.21
CA VAL A 95 5.82 -11.08 1.21
C VAL A 95 5.32 -11.43 -0.18
N SER A 96 4.52 -12.49 -0.31
CA SER A 96 3.98 -12.93 -1.60
C SER A 96 2.98 -11.93 -2.19
N VAL A 97 2.08 -11.37 -1.38
CA VAL A 97 1.11 -10.35 -1.82
C VAL A 97 1.82 -9.04 -2.21
N ILE A 98 2.77 -8.56 -1.39
CA ILE A 98 3.52 -7.34 -1.71
C ILE A 98 4.40 -7.57 -2.95
N GLY A 99 5.00 -8.75 -3.06
CA GLY A 99 5.78 -9.16 -4.23
C GLY A 99 4.95 -9.24 -5.51
N ALA A 100 3.72 -9.77 -5.43
CA ALA A 100 2.76 -9.75 -6.53
C ALA A 100 2.45 -8.31 -6.99
N VAL A 101 2.19 -7.41 -6.02
CA VAL A 101 1.93 -5.98 -6.28
C VAL A 101 3.12 -5.32 -6.96
N TRP A 102 4.32 -5.53 -6.44
CA TRP A 102 5.54 -5.04 -7.08
C TRP A 102 5.70 -5.58 -8.49
N GLY A 103 5.50 -6.88 -8.70
CA GLY A 103 5.62 -7.55 -9.99
C GLY A 103 4.69 -6.94 -11.04
N PHE A 104 3.40 -6.82 -10.75
CA PHE A 104 2.46 -6.27 -11.73
C PHE A 104 2.62 -4.75 -11.93
N LEU A 105 2.89 -3.98 -10.88
CA LEU A 105 3.07 -2.52 -11.01
C LEU A 105 4.34 -2.19 -11.81
N THR A 106 5.41 -2.96 -11.60
CA THR A 106 6.67 -2.80 -12.34
C THR A 106 6.46 -3.15 -13.81
N THR A 107 5.81 -4.28 -14.13
CA THR A 107 5.54 -4.66 -15.52
C THR A 107 4.59 -3.70 -16.23
N THR A 108 3.48 -3.32 -15.61
CA THR A 108 2.53 -2.38 -16.23
C THR A 108 3.14 -0.99 -16.43
N LYS A 109 4.03 -0.54 -15.52
CA LYS A 109 4.83 0.68 -15.73
C LYS A 109 5.80 0.51 -16.91
N ALA A 110 6.52 -0.61 -16.95
CA ALA A 110 7.53 -0.91 -17.94
C ALA A 110 6.97 -1.03 -19.37
N ILE A 111 5.74 -1.52 -19.51
CA ILE A 111 5.09 -1.70 -20.81
C ILE A 111 4.14 -0.52 -21.09
N LYS A 112 3.02 -0.45 -20.38
CA LYS A 112 1.96 0.55 -20.65
C LYS A 112 2.36 1.96 -20.25
N GLY A 113 3.16 2.13 -19.20
CA GLY A 113 3.65 3.46 -18.83
C GLY A 113 4.57 4.07 -19.90
N GLU A 114 5.37 3.24 -20.57
CA GLU A 114 6.23 3.67 -21.68
C GLU A 114 5.43 3.92 -22.97
N GLU A 115 4.38 3.13 -23.20
CA GLU A 115 3.41 3.34 -24.29
C GLU A 115 2.63 4.65 -24.12
N GLU A 116 2.08 4.92 -22.94
CA GLU A 116 1.38 6.18 -22.61
C GLU A 116 2.30 7.41 -22.63
N SER A 117 3.59 7.22 -22.38
CA SER A 117 4.58 8.30 -22.47
C SER A 117 5.07 8.57 -23.90
N LEU A 118 4.50 7.92 -24.91
CA LEU A 118 4.91 7.96 -26.33
C LEU A 118 6.37 7.52 -26.58
N ARG A 119 7.08 7.03 -25.56
CA ARG A 119 8.46 6.54 -25.67
C ARG A 119 8.51 5.22 -26.43
N TRP A 120 7.42 4.44 -26.39
CA TRP A 120 7.31 3.17 -27.10
C TRP A 120 7.39 3.33 -28.62
N GLU A 121 6.80 4.39 -29.18
CA GLU A 121 6.85 4.69 -30.62
C GLU A 121 8.26 5.04 -31.09
N LEU A 122 9.01 5.79 -30.27
CA LEU A 122 10.43 6.10 -30.53
C LEU A 122 11.31 4.85 -30.57
N VAL A 123 10.98 3.83 -29.78
CA VAL A 123 11.70 2.55 -29.82
C VAL A 123 11.32 1.73 -31.06
N LEU A 124 10.07 1.82 -31.50
CA LEU A 124 9.57 1.09 -32.67
C LEU A 124 9.94 1.72 -34.02
N SER A 125 10.40 2.97 -34.04
CA SER A 125 11.04 3.55 -35.24
C SER A 125 12.43 2.96 -35.53
N MET A 126 13.01 2.23 -34.57
CA MET A 126 14.24 1.46 -34.76
C MET A 126 13.94 0.13 -35.48
N PRO A 127 14.94 -0.55 -36.07
CA PRO A 127 14.76 -1.85 -36.73
C PRO A 127 14.50 -2.99 -35.71
N THR A 128 13.34 -2.95 -35.07
CA THR A 128 12.82 -3.91 -34.10
C THR A 128 11.35 -4.21 -34.40
N THR A 129 10.77 -5.19 -33.70
CA THR A 129 9.34 -5.49 -33.78
C THR A 129 8.69 -5.31 -32.41
N SER A 130 7.40 -5.00 -32.37
CA SER A 130 6.65 -4.86 -31.11
C SER A 130 6.81 -6.09 -30.20
N ARG A 131 6.78 -7.30 -30.77
CA ARG A 131 7.06 -8.54 -30.04
C ARG A 131 8.48 -8.59 -29.44
N ARG A 132 9.52 -8.24 -30.22
CA ARG A 132 10.93 -8.25 -29.75
C ARG A 132 11.16 -7.20 -28.67
N THR A 133 10.60 -6.01 -28.82
CA THR A 133 10.68 -4.92 -27.84
C THR A 133 9.98 -5.31 -26.55
N THR A 134 8.74 -5.82 -26.64
CA THR A 134 7.97 -6.31 -25.49
C THR A 134 8.73 -7.39 -24.72
N TRP A 135 9.31 -8.38 -25.42
CA TRP A 135 10.12 -9.42 -24.77
C TRP A 135 11.39 -8.87 -24.13
N SER A 136 12.05 -7.90 -24.76
CA SER A 136 13.27 -7.29 -24.22
C SER A 136 13.00 -6.50 -22.95
N VAL A 137 11.90 -5.73 -22.91
CA VAL A 137 11.47 -5.00 -21.71
C VAL A 137 11.04 -5.97 -20.61
N PHE A 138 10.32 -7.04 -20.95
CA PHE A 138 9.92 -8.04 -19.96
C PHE A 138 11.11 -8.80 -19.37
N ARG A 139 12.16 -9.09 -20.17
CA ARG A 139 13.42 -9.66 -19.66
C ARG A 139 14.07 -8.77 -18.61
N VAL A 140 14.00 -7.45 -18.74
CA VAL A 140 14.50 -6.53 -17.71
C VAL A 140 13.72 -6.69 -16.40
N VAL A 141 12.41 -6.87 -16.46
CA VAL A 141 11.60 -7.17 -15.27
C VAL A 141 12.02 -8.50 -14.63
N LEU A 142 12.22 -9.54 -15.44
CA LEU A 142 12.73 -10.84 -14.97
C LEU A 142 14.13 -10.71 -14.33
N THR A 143 15.00 -9.86 -14.87
CA THR A 143 16.31 -9.55 -14.25
C THR A 143 16.14 -8.85 -12.90
N GLY A 144 15.15 -7.96 -12.75
CA GLY A 144 14.80 -7.37 -11.45
C GLY A 144 14.32 -8.40 -10.43
N ILE A 145 13.44 -9.32 -10.85
CA ILE A 145 13.00 -10.45 -10.02
C ILE A 145 14.18 -11.36 -9.65
N PHE A 146 15.10 -11.61 -10.59
CA PHE A 146 16.29 -12.41 -10.33
C PHE A 146 17.24 -11.72 -9.33
N ALA A 147 17.42 -10.41 -9.42
CA ALA A 147 18.20 -9.64 -8.44
C ALA A 147 17.57 -9.67 -7.04
N MET A 148 16.23 -9.61 -6.98
CA MET A 148 15.46 -9.82 -5.76
C MET A 148 15.69 -11.22 -5.18
N TRP A 149 15.65 -12.26 -6.01
CA TRP A 149 15.95 -13.64 -5.62
C TRP A 149 17.38 -13.82 -5.08
N ILE A 150 18.40 -13.26 -5.76
CA ILE A 150 19.78 -13.31 -5.28
C ILE A 150 19.88 -12.67 -3.90
N THR A 151 19.34 -11.47 -3.74
CA THR A 151 19.40 -10.73 -2.48
C THR A 151 18.72 -11.51 -1.36
N MET A 152 17.55 -12.07 -1.63
CA MET A 152 16.81 -12.89 -0.68
C MET A 152 17.55 -14.19 -0.34
N SER A 153 18.13 -14.86 -1.34
CA SER A 153 18.84 -16.13 -1.17
C SER A 153 20.11 -15.94 -0.34
N LEU A 154 20.91 -14.92 -0.63
CA LEU A 154 22.12 -14.60 0.14
C LEU A 154 21.78 -14.24 1.59
N SER A 155 20.74 -13.42 1.79
CA SER A 155 20.36 -12.98 3.13
C SER A 155 19.74 -14.09 3.96
N MET A 156 18.88 -14.93 3.37
CA MET A 156 18.31 -16.11 4.04
C MET A 156 19.37 -17.19 4.30
N ALA A 157 20.33 -17.39 3.39
CA ALA A 157 21.47 -18.27 3.61
C ALA A 157 22.31 -17.79 4.80
N ALA A 158 22.58 -16.49 4.91
CA ALA A 158 23.26 -15.91 6.06
C ALA A 158 22.46 -16.15 7.36
N LEU A 159 21.14 -15.99 7.32
CA LEU A 159 20.26 -16.27 8.46
C LEU A 159 20.28 -17.75 8.88
N SER A 160 20.44 -18.68 7.92
CA SER A 160 20.53 -20.12 8.20
C SER A 160 21.80 -20.55 8.96
N LEU A 161 22.79 -19.65 9.06
CA LEU A 161 24.00 -19.91 9.86
C LEU A 161 23.74 -19.82 11.37
N ASP A 162 22.65 -19.16 11.79
CA ASP A 162 22.26 -19.12 13.20
C ASP A 162 21.55 -20.42 13.60
N SER A 163 22.26 -21.26 14.36
CA SER A 163 21.75 -22.54 14.85
C SER A 163 20.52 -22.39 15.76
N LYS A 164 20.30 -21.22 16.37
CA LYS A 164 19.14 -20.95 17.24
C LYS A 164 17.81 -20.95 16.47
N LEU A 165 17.86 -20.71 15.16
CA LEU A 165 16.66 -20.62 14.32
C LEU A 165 16.20 -21.99 13.81
N GLY A 166 17.07 -23.00 13.80
CA GLY A 166 16.76 -24.32 13.25
C GLY A 166 16.44 -24.30 11.75
N LEU A 167 16.91 -23.29 11.02
CA LEU A 167 16.73 -23.13 9.58
C LEU A 167 17.86 -23.84 8.83
N SER A 168 17.53 -24.85 8.01
CA SER A 168 18.52 -25.47 7.13
C SER A 168 18.79 -24.62 5.90
N PHE A 169 20.02 -24.67 5.36
CA PHE A 169 20.43 -23.94 4.16
C PHE A 169 19.51 -24.22 2.95
N LEU A 170 19.12 -25.49 2.74
CA LEU A 170 18.22 -25.86 1.65
C LEU A 170 16.82 -25.24 1.81
N ARG A 171 16.29 -25.19 3.05
CA ARG A 171 15.00 -24.53 3.32
C ARG A 171 15.10 -23.01 3.15
N ALA A 172 16.24 -22.42 3.49
CA ALA A 172 16.48 -20.99 3.28
C ALA A 172 16.47 -20.62 1.78
N LEU A 173 17.14 -21.42 0.95
CA LEU A 173 17.16 -21.24 -0.50
C LEU A 173 15.78 -21.51 -1.12
N PHE A 174 15.08 -22.54 -0.64
CA PHE A 174 13.72 -22.84 -1.08
C PHE A 174 12.76 -21.70 -0.73
N PHE A 175 12.88 -21.09 0.46
CA PHE A 175 12.11 -19.91 0.84
C PHE A 175 12.36 -18.73 -0.10
N ALA A 176 13.63 -18.42 -0.39
CA ALA A 176 13.97 -17.35 -1.33
C ALA A 176 13.38 -17.62 -2.72
N THR A 177 13.41 -18.87 -3.17
CA THR A 177 12.82 -19.30 -4.45
C THR A 177 11.29 -19.22 -4.44
N ALA A 178 10.64 -19.61 -3.34
CA ALA A 178 9.20 -19.49 -3.20
C ALA A 178 8.74 -18.03 -3.13
N SER A 179 9.55 -17.13 -2.55
CA SER A 179 9.21 -15.70 -2.40
C SER A 179 9.10 -14.95 -3.73
N ILE A 180 9.77 -15.42 -4.79
CA ILE A 180 9.67 -14.82 -6.13
C ILE A 180 8.54 -15.38 -6.98
N ALA A 181 7.87 -16.44 -6.52
CA ALA A 181 6.80 -17.08 -7.28
C ALA A 181 5.63 -16.11 -7.57
N ALA A 182 5.16 -15.40 -6.55
CA ALA A 182 4.09 -14.42 -6.70
C ALA A 182 4.48 -13.24 -7.62
N PRO A 183 5.65 -12.58 -7.44
CA PRO A 183 6.16 -11.62 -8.42
C PRO A 183 6.16 -12.12 -9.87
N ILE A 184 6.58 -13.36 -10.12
CA ILE A 184 6.64 -13.95 -11.48
C ILE A 184 5.24 -14.10 -12.08
N VAL A 185 4.31 -14.69 -11.34
CA VAL A 185 2.94 -14.92 -11.83
C VAL A 185 2.26 -13.60 -12.17
N PHE A 186 2.34 -12.63 -11.27
CA PHE A 186 1.69 -11.34 -11.45
C PHE A 186 2.40 -10.45 -12.46
N ALA A 187 3.72 -10.52 -12.59
CA ALA A 187 4.45 -9.87 -13.69
C ALA A 187 4.04 -10.46 -15.05
N SER A 188 3.87 -11.78 -15.14
CA SER A 188 3.47 -12.46 -16.38
C SER A 188 2.02 -12.10 -16.78
N PHE A 189 1.10 -12.07 -15.81
CA PHE A 189 -0.27 -11.61 -16.06
C PHE A 189 -0.35 -10.11 -16.36
N ALA A 190 0.53 -9.30 -15.76
CA ALA A 190 0.65 -7.88 -16.09
C ALA A 190 1.12 -7.63 -17.52
N LEU A 191 2.02 -8.48 -18.03
CA LEU A 191 2.43 -8.44 -19.43
C LEU A 191 1.22 -8.73 -20.35
N PHE A 192 0.45 -9.77 -20.03
CA PHE A 192 -0.79 -10.12 -20.73
C PHE A 192 -1.83 -8.99 -20.71
N SER A 193 -2.20 -8.50 -19.53
CA SER A 193 -3.20 -7.44 -19.37
C SER A 193 -2.76 -6.12 -20.00
N SER A 194 -1.46 -5.84 -20.03
CA SER A 194 -0.90 -4.69 -20.76
C SER A 194 -1.14 -4.81 -22.26
N GLN A 195 -1.20 -6.00 -22.86
CA GLN A 195 -1.55 -6.13 -24.27
C GLN A 195 -3.06 -6.07 -24.53
N MET A 196 -3.88 -6.41 -23.54
CA MET A 196 -5.34 -6.47 -23.68
C MET A 196 -6.03 -5.11 -23.52
N THR A 197 -5.43 -4.22 -22.74
CA THR A 197 -6.03 -2.96 -22.30
C THR A 197 -5.44 -1.74 -23.01
N VAL A 198 -6.17 -0.63 -23.00
CA VAL A 198 -5.70 0.62 -23.61
C VAL A 198 -4.75 1.36 -22.66
N THR A 199 -5.13 1.47 -21.39
CA THR A 199 -4.42 2.29 -20.39
C THR A 199 -3.67 1.44 -19.36
N ARG A 200 -2.60 1.99 -18.78
CA ARG A 200 -1.86 1.41 -17.66
C ARG A 200 -2.77 1.16 -16.47
N ARG A 201 -3.66 2.10 -16.16
CA ARG A 201 -4.62 1.97 -15.06
C ARG A 201 -5.53 0.75 -15.23
N GLN A 202 -6.00 0.49 -16.45
CA GLN A 202 -6.81 -0.70 -16.73
C GLN A 202 -5.99 -1.99 -16.59
N ALA A 203 -4.77 -2.04 -17.13
CA ALA A 203 -3.88 -3.20 -16.98
C ALA A 203 -3.63 -3.52 -15.49
N SER A 204 -3.27 -2.51 -14.69
CA SER A 204 -3.04 -2.68 -13.26
C SER A 204 -4.32 -3.08 -12.52
N SER A 205 -5.49 -2.58 -12.93
CA SER A 205 -6.78 -2.96 -12.32
C SER A 205 -7.12 -4.43 -12.54
N TRP A 206 -6.84 -4.99 -13.73
CA TRP A 206 -7.04 -6.41 -14.00
C TRP A 206 -6.15 -7.28 -13.11
N CYS A 207 -4.90 -6.86 -12.92
CA CYS A 207 -3.98 -7.54 -12.01
C CYS A 207 -4.46 -7.47 -10.55
N GLY A 208 -4.97 -6.31 -10.12
CA GLY A 208 -5.57 -6.13 -8.81
C GLY A 208 -6.80 -7.01 -8.59
N TRP A 209 -7.67 -7.14 -9.60
CA TRP A 209 -8.81 -8.06 -9.55
C TRP A 209 -8.39 -9.52 -9.46
N LEU A 210 -7.39 -9.95 -10.24
CA LEU A 210 -6.84 -11.30 -10.16
C LEU A 210 -6.26 -11.57 -8.75
N LEU A 211 -5.56 -10.59 -8.17
CA LEU A 211 -4.99 -10.69 -6.82
C LEU A 211 -6.10 -10.81 -5.77
N ALA A 212 -7.11 -9.93 -5.82
CA ALA A 212 -8.21 -9.92 -4.86
C ALA A 212 -9.07 -11.18 -4.97
N ALA A 213 -9.45 -11.58 -6.18
CA ALA A 213 -10.21 -12.80 -6.42
C ALA A 213 -9.42 -14.05 -6.01
N GLY A 214 -8.13 -14.10 -6.35
CA GLY A 214 -7.23 -15.17 -5.93
C GLY A 214 -7.13 -15.26 -4.40
N TYR A 215 -7.05 -14.13 -3.71
CA TYR A 215 -7.00 -14.08 -2.26
C TYR A 215 -8.30 -14.58 -1.61
N ILE A 216 -9.46 -14.17 -2.14
CA ILE A 216 -10.77 -14.63 -1.65
C ILE A 216 -10.94 -16.13 -1.88
N LEU A 217 -10.62 -16.64 -3.07
CA LEU A 217 -10.70 -18.08 -3.38
C LEU A 217 -9.78 -18.90 -2.48
N ARG A 218 -8.58 -18.39 -2.20
CA ARG A 218 -7.63 -18.98 -1.25
C ARG A 218 -8.22 -19.02 0.17
N MET A 219 -8.73 -17.90 0.65
CA MET A 219 -9.40 -17.80 1.97
C MET A 219 -10.57 -18.78 2.10
N LEU A 220 -11.38 -18.95 1.05
CA LEU A 220 -12.48 -19.93 1.02
C LEU A 220 -11.98 -21.37 1.00
N ALA A 221 -10.85 -21.65 0.33
CA ALA A 221 -10.23 -22.97 0.33
C ALA A 221 -9.75 -23.38 1.74
N ASP A 222 -9.22 -22.44 2.51
CA ASP A 222 -8.69 -22.69 3.85
C ASP A 222 -9.76 -22.73 4.95
N ALA A 223 -10.96 -22.24 4.68
CA ALA A 223 -12.07 -22.17 5.64
C ALA A 223 -12.59 -23.55 6.10
N LYS A 224 -11.97 -24.68 5.69
CA LYS A 224 -12.31 -26.07 6.04
C LYS A 224 -13.77 -26.46 5.77
N VAL A 225 -14.44 -25.78 4.83
CA VAL A 225 -15.84 -26.05 4.42
C VAL A 225 -15.92 -27.09 3.27
N GLY A 226 -14.95 -28.00 3.17
CA GLY A 226 -14.90 -29.00 2.08
C GLY A 226 -14.50 -28.46 0.71
N ALA A 227 -14.03 -27.21 0.62
CA ALA A 227 -13.69 -26.55 -0.64
C ALA A 227 -12.18 -26.48 -0.94
N ASN A 228 -11.37 -27.37 -0.36
CA ASN A 228 -9.90 -27.35 -0.47
C ASN A 228 -9.40 -27.38 -1.92
N TRP A 229 -10.18 -27.89 -2.87
CA TRP A 229 -9.83 -27.91 -4.30
C TRP A 229 -9.71 -26.50 -4.90
N LEU A 230 -10.38 -25.49 -4.31
CA LEU A 230 -10.30 -24.08 -4.75
C LEU A 230 -8.88 -23.51 -4.66
N ILE A 231 -8.02 -24.08 -3.81
CA ILE A 231 -6.62 -23.64 -3.68
C ILE A 231 -5.84 -23.82 -4.99
N TRP A 232 -6.25 -24.79 -5.82
CA TRP A 232 -5.63 -25.05 -7.12
C TRP A 232 -6.17 -24.17 -8.25
N VAL A 233 -7.18 -23.34 -7.99
CA VAL A 233 -7.68 -22.33 -8.94
C VAL A 233 -7.00 -20.98 -8.72
N SER A 234 -6.50 -20.74 -7.51
CA SER A 234 -5.92 -19.46 -7.11
C SER A 234 -4.41 -19.41 -7.35
N PRO A 235 -3.90 -18.39 -8.07
CA PRO A 235 -2.46 -18.13 -8.14
C PRO A 235 -1.78 -17.98 -6.77
N LEU A 236 -2.48 -17.39 -5.81
CA LEU A 236 -1.98 -17.26 -4.43
C LEU A 236 -2.05 -18.59 -3.68
N GLY A 237 -3.05 -19.43 -3.99
CA GLY A 237 -3.15 -20.78 -3.42
C GLY A 237 -1.99 -21.68 -3.84
N TRP A 238 -1.53 -21.59 -5.09
CA TRP A 238 -0.31 -22.29 -5.53
C TRP A 238 0.93 -21.81 -4.77
N VAL A 239 1.06 -20.49 -4.58
CA VAL A 239 2.19 -19.92 -3.83
C VAL A 239 2.15 -20.39 -2.38
N GLU A 240 0.98 -20.39 -1.75
CA GLU A 240 0.77 -20.89 -0.39
C GLU A 240 1.16 -22.37 -0.24
N LYS A 241 0.81 -23.21 -1.22
CA LYS A 241 1.15 -24.64 -1.21
C LYS A 241 2.65 -24.91 -1.21
N LEU A 242 3.50 -23.98 -1.66
CA LEU A 242 4.95 -24.14 -1.56
C LEU A 242 5.41 -24.36 -0.11
N ALA A 243 4.74 -23.77 0.88
CA ALA A 243 4.96 -23.96 2.32
C ALA A 243 6.45 -24.08 2.73
N PRO A 244 7.31 -23.11 2.37
CA PRO A 244 8.76 -23.28 2.32
C PRO A 244 9.49 -23.53 3.64
N LEU A 245 8.92 -23.14 4.79
CA LEU A 245 9.51 -23.32 6.11
C LEU A 245 8.76 -24.37 6.97
N GLY A 246 7.58 -24.79 6.52
CA GLY A 246 6.76 -25.84 7.12
C GLY A 246 7.03 -27.18 6.46
N ALA A 247 6.15 -27.56 5.52
CA ALA A 247 6.26 -28.79 4.73
C ALA A 247 6.43 -28.43 3.24
N PRO A 248 7.68 -28.25 2.75
CA PRO A 248 7.94 -27.80 1.40
C PRO A 248 7.34 -28.72 0.34
N ASP A 249 6.54 -28.15 -0.57
CA ASP A 249 5.98 -28.87 -1.71
C ASP A 249 6.40 -28.20 -3.04
N PRO A 250 7.47 -28.70 -3.70
CA PRO A 250 7.95 -28.12 -4.95
C PRO A 250 6.98 -28.35 -6.12
N VAL A 251 6.03 -29.29 -6.04
CA VAL A 251 5.08 -29.57 -7.12
C VAL A 251 4.18 -28.36 -7.38
N ALA A 252 3.95 -27.52 -6.37
CA ALA A 252 3.18 -26.30 -6.50
C ALA A 252 3.83 -25.25 -7.45
N PHE A 253 5.10 -25.40 -7.83
CA PHE A 253 5.70 -24.59 -8.90
C PHE A 253 5.13 -24.90 -10.30
N VAL A 254 4.60 -26.10 -10.53
CA VAL A 254 4.08 -26.51 -11.85
C VAL A 254 2.98 -25.57 -12.37
N PRO A 255 1.87 -25.32 -11.64
CA PRO A 255 0.83 -24.42 -12.11
C PRO A 255 1.32 -22.96 -12.22
N ILE A 256 2.24 -22.53 -11.35
CA ILE A 256 2.86 -21.20 -11.38
C ILE A 256 3.62 -20.97 -12.68
N LEU A 257 4.49 -21.92 -13.04
CA LEU A 257 5.30 -21.85 -14.26
C LEU A 257 4.43 -21.99 -15.51
N LEU A 258 3.44 -22.90 -15.50
CA LEU A 258 2.53 -23.11 -16.61
C LEU A 258 1.70 -21.85 -16.90
N PHE A 259 1.04 -21.29 -15.88
CA PHE A 259 0.26 -20.06 -16.02
C PHE A 259 1.11 -18.89 -16.52
N SER A 260 2.31 -18.73 -15.94
CA SER A 260 3.24 -17.66 -16.35
C SER A 260 3.68 -17.83 -17.80
N ALA A 261 4.05 -19.04 -18.22
CA ALA A 261 4.44 -19.34 -19.60
C ALA A 261 3.31 -19.07 -20.59
N VAL A 262 2.07 -19.51 -20.29
CA VAL A 262 0.89 -19.26 -21.13
C VAL A 262 0.62 -17.76 -21.26
N ALA A 263 0.63 -17.02 -20.14
CA ALA A 263 0.42 -15.57 -20.15
C ALA A 263 1.48 -14.83 -20.98
N ILE A 264 2.76 -15.22 -20.85
CA ILE A 264 3.86 -14.65 -21.63
C ILE A 264 3.70 -14.96 -23.12
N ILE A 265 3.46 -16.22 -23.49
CA ILE A 265 3.31 -16.63 -24.90
C ILE A 265 2.16 -15.87 -25.54
N PHE A 266 1.01 -15.81 -24.86
CA PHE A 266 -0.15 -15.10 -25.37
C PHE A 266 0.09 -13.59 -25.47
N ALA A 267 0.73 -12.98 -24.47
CA ALA A 267 1.09 -11.57 -24.53
C ALA A 267 2.02 -11.24 -25.70
N LEU A 268 3.03 -12.09 -25.95
CA LEU A 268 3.97 -11.91 -27.06
C LEU A 268 3.31 -12.13 -28.44
N TYR A 269 2.33 -13.03 -28.52
CA TYR A 269 1.52 -13.21 -29.72
C TYR A 269 0.63 -11.99 -29.97
N MET A 270 -0.04 -11.48 -28.93
CA MET A 270 -0.90 -10.29 -29.01
C MET A 270 -0.10 -9.03 -29.35
N ALA A 271 1.10 -8.86 -28.78
CA ALA A 271 2.01 -7.76 -29.12
C ALA A 271 2.45 -7.78 -30.59
N LYS A 272 2.40 -8.94 -31.27
CA LYS A 272 2.71 -9.05 -32.71
C LYS A 272 1.57 -8.53 -33.59
N VAL A 273 0.32 -8.72 -33.17
CA VAL A 273 -0.87 -8.47 -33.99
C VAL A 273 -1.54 -7.13 -33.67
N ARG A 274 -1.30 -6.59 -32.47
CA ARG A 274 -1.89 -5.34 -31.98
C ARG A 274 -1.11 -4.11 -32.44
N ASP A 275 -1.85 -3.06 -32.83
CA ASP A 275 -1.30 -1.72 -33.05
C ASP A 275 -0.96 -1.01 -31.74
N VAL A 276 0.12 -0.23 -31.74
CA VAL A 276 0.53 0.58 -30.59
C VAL A 276 -0.58 1.59 -30.24
N GLY A 277 -0.79 1.82 -28.94
CA GLY A 277 -1.85 2.69 -28.43
C GLY A 277 -3.25 2.04 -28.43
N SER A 278 -3.46 0.97 -29.19
CA SER A 278 -4.76 0.26 -29.21
C SER A 278 -4.88 -0.76 -28.06
N GLY A 279 -6.09 -1.21 -27.76
CA GLY A 279 -6.34 -2.33 -26.84
C GLY A 279 -7.43 -3.20 -27.41
N PHE A 280 -7.34 -4.52 -27.23
CA PHE A 280 -8.40 -5.44 -27.68
C PHE A 280 -9.71 -5.19 -26.95
N PHE A 281 -9.63 -4.75 -25.70
CA PHE A 281 -10.76 -4.26 -24.94
C PHE A 281 -10.73 -2.73 -24.91
N THR A 282 -11.25 -2.12 -25.97
CA THR A 282 -11.62 -0.71 -25.90
C THR A 282 -12.78 -0.58 -24.93
N PRO A 283 -12.71 0.33 -23.93
CA PRO A 283 -13.90 0.69 -23.19
C PRO A 283 -14.90 1.16 -24.23
N ARG A 284 -15.98 0.41 -24.43
CA ARG A 284 -17.11 0.91 -25.22
C ARG A 284 -17.46 2.24 -24.57
N GLY A 285 -17.20 3.33 -25.29
CA GLY A 285 -17.65 4.66 -24.91
C GLY A 285 -19.14 4.52 -24.74
N ARG A 286 -19.60 4.34 -23.50
CA ARG A 286 -21.02 4.28 -23.21
C ARG A 286 -21.46 5.66 -23.65
N LYS A 287 -22.23 5.75 -24.75
CA LYS A 287 -22.99 6.93 -25.15
C LYS A 287 -24.00 7.18 -24.03
N ARG A 288 -23.50 7.60 -22.87
CA ARG A 288 -24.30 7.93 -21.71
C ARG A 288 -24.80 9.31 -22.01
N SER A 289 -26.12 9.45 -22.11
CA SER A 289 -26.73 10.72 -22.49
C SER A 289 -26.18 11.83 -21.60
N ALA A 290 -25.85 12.97 -22.22
CA ALA A 290 -25.44 14.20 -21.56
C ALA A 290 -26.44 14.66 -20.46
N ARG A 291 -27.65 14.06 -20.41
CA ARG A 291 -28.66 14.28 -19.37
C ARG A 291 -28.23 13.80 -17.97
N SER A 292 -27.44 12.74 -17.83
CA SER A 292 -26.95 12.33 -16.48
C SER A 292 -25.81 13.21 -15.95
N GLU A 293 -25.24 14.07 -16.81
CA GLU A 293 -24.09 14.94 -16.49
C GLU A 293 -24.53 16.25 -15.84
N LYS A 294 -25.80 16.63 -15.96
CA LYS A 294 -26.34 17.85 -15.35
C LYS A 294 -26.65 17.73 -13.84
N ASN A 295 -26.77 16.52 -13.30
CA ASN A 295 -27.37 16.32 -11.97
C ASN A 295 -26.41 16.38 -10.78
N PHE A 296 -25.09 16.52 -10.97
CA PHE A 296 -24.15 16.51 -9.84
C PHE A 296 -23.11 17.65 -9.80
N GLY A 297 -23.16 18.60 -10.75
CA GLY A 297 -22.22 19.74 -10.76
C GLY A 297 -20.74 19.33 -10.71
N HIS A 298 -19.87 20.24 -10.23
CA HIS A 298 -18.43 20.01 -10.09
C HIS A 298 -18.10 18.93 -9.06
N LEU A 299 -18.88 18.84 -7.97
CA LEU A 299 -18.75 17.82 -6.93
C LEU A 299 -18.95 16.40 -7.47
N GLY A 300 -19.93 16.20 -8.35
CA GLY A 300 -20.21 14.89 -8.97
C GLY A 300 -19.09 14.35 -9.82
N LEU A 301 -18.41 15.23 -10.54
CA LEU A 301 -17.23 14.85 -11.31
C LEU A 301 -16.09 14.44 -10.37
N GLY A 302 -15.89 15.18 -9.27
CA GLY A 302 -14.99 14.80 -8.20
C GLY A 302 -15.29 13.40 -7.67
N VAL A 303 -16.53 13.13 -7.26
CA VAL A 303 -16.93 11.80 -6.77
C VAL A 303 -16.69 10.70 -7.81
N ARG A 304 -16.89 10.95 -9.10
CA ARG A 304 -16.61 9.95 -10.15
C ARG A 304 -15.13 9.69 -10.36
N LEU A 305 -14.31 10.75 -10.34
CA LEU A 305 -12.85 10.64 -10.50
C LEU A 305 -12.22 9.90 -9.32
N PHE A 306 -12.67 10.24 -8.10
CA PHE A 306 -12.15 9.70 -6.84
C PHE A 306 -12.83 8.40 -6.41
N GLY A 307 -14.02 8.09 -6.91
CA GLY A 307 -14.85 7.01 -6.38
C GLY A 307 -14.15 5.65 -6.36
N SER A 308 -13.44 5.28 -7.42
CA SER A 308 -12.70 4.01 -7.43
C SER A 308 -11.49 4.01 -6.49
N PHE A 309 -10.85 5.17 -6.31
CA PHE A 309 -9.71 5.31 -5.40
C PHE A 309 -10.16 5.23 -3.95
N VAL A 310 -11.23 5.97 -3.60
CA VAL A 310 -11.90 5.88 -2.29
C VAL A 310 -12.37 4.46 -2.03
N LEU A 311 -13.04 3.82 -2.99
CA LEU A 311 -13.49 2.43 -2.83
C LEU A 311 -12.34 1.46 -2.54
N ALA A 312 -11.20 1.59 -3.23
CA ALA A 312 -10.04 0.76 -2.98
C ALA A 312 -9.50 0.94 -1.55
N TRP A 313 -9.45 2.18 -1.05
CA TRP A 313 -9.06 2.47 0.33
C TRP A 313 -10.07 1.97 1.35
N LEU A 314 -11.37 2.14 1.10
CA LEU A 314 -12.42 1.59 1.97
C LEU A 314 -12.30 0.08 2.09
N LEU A 315 -12.06 -0.62 0.97
CA LEU A 315 -11.84 -2.07 0.99
C LEU A 315 -10.57 -2.46 1.75
N ALA A 316 -9.48 -1.69 1.61
CA ALA A 316 -8.24 -1.93 2.36
C ALA A 316 -8.44 -1.72 3.87
N VAL A 317 -9.11 -0.64 4.27
CA VAL A 317 -9.44 -0.34 5.67
C VAL A 317 -10.40 -1.38 6.25
N ALA A 318 -11.44 -1.76 5.49
CA ALA A 318 -12.37 -2.81 5.88
C ALA A 318 -11.63 -4.14 6.10
N PHE A 319 -10.77 -4.53 5.17
CA PHE A 319 -10.01 -5.77 5.26
C PHE A 319 -9.07 -5.78 6.46
N THR A 320 -8.29 -4.71 6.67
CA THR A 320 -7.38 -4.61 7.82
C THR A 320 -8.13 -4.55 9.15
N GLY A 321 -9.22 -3.78 9.23
CA GLY A 321 -10.02 -3.70 10.45
C GLY A 321 -10.67 -5.04 10.81
N PHE A 322 -11.20 -5.74 9.81
CA PHE A 322 -11.74 -7.09 9.96
C PHE A 322 -10.67 -8.08 10.44
N ALA A 323 -9.49 -8.06 9.83
CA ALA A 323 -8.35 -8.89 10.20
C ALA A 323 -7.88 -8.66 11.63
N ILE A 324 -7.73 -7.40 12.04
CA ILE A 324 -7.33 -7.02 13.40
C ILE A 324 -8.38 -7.48 14.41
N GLY A 325 -9.66 -7.22 14.14
CA GLY A 325 -10.75 -7.64 15.02
C GLY A 325 -10.79 -9.15 15.21
N MET A 326 -10.65 -9.90 14.12
CA MET A 326 -10.69 -11.37 14.11
C MET A 326 -9.64 -12.03 15.01
N VAL A 327 -8.47 -11.42 15.12
CA VAL A 327 -7.35 -11.95 15.89
C VAL A 327 -7.32 -11.41 17.33
N ALA A 328 -8.18 -10.45 17.67
CA ALA A 328 -8.09 -9.69 18.91
C ALA A 328 -8.07 -10.54 20.19
N ASP A 329 -8.94 -11.53 20.28
CA ASP A 329 -9.03 -12.42 21.46
C ASP A 329 -7.79 -13.31 21.62
N GLY A 330 -7.39 -13.95 20.52
CA GLY A 330 -6.18 -14.77 20.49
C GLY A 330 -4.91 -13.96 20.78
N ALA A 331 -4.77 -12.77 20.20
CA ALA A 331 -3.65 -11.90 20.48
C ALA A 331 -3.66 -11.41 21.93
N GLY A 332 -4.79 -10.92 22.43
CA GLY A 332 -4.92 -10.43 23.80
C GLY A 332 -4.57 -11.48 24.85
N SER A 333 -5.04 -12.72 24.67
CA SER A 333 -4.75 -13.83 25.59
C SER A 333 -3.27 -14.25 25.60
N THR A 334 -2.57 -14.10 24.47
CA THR A 334 -1.13 -14.42 24.36
C THR A 334 -0.20 -13.31 24.87
N MET A 335 -0.72 -12.11 25.11
CA MET A 335 0.09 -10.98 25.58
C MET A 335 0.50 -11.14 27.05
N ALA A 336 -0.31 -11.80 27.87
CA ALA A 336 -0.10 -11.88 29.31
C ALA A 336 1.24 -12.54 29.65
N GLY A 337 2.10 -11.83 30.39
CA GLY A 337 3.43 -12.30 30.79
C GLY A 337 4.47 -12.32 29.65
N SER A 338 4.17 -11.72 28.50
CA SER A 338 5.12 -11.54 27.40
C SER A 338 5.78 -10.15 27.46
N SER A 339 6.93 -9.97 26.79
CA SER A 339 7.59 -8.66 26.68
C SER A 339 6.77 -7.62 25.88
N ILE A 340 5.74 -8.06 25.14
CA ILE A 340 4.81 -7.17 24.44
C ILE A 340 3.87 -6.46 25.40
N GLU A 341 3.56 -7.04 26.57
CA GLU A 341 2.64 -6.45 27.54
C GLU A 341 3.14 -5.08 28.01
N ASP A 342 4.44 -4.97 28.31
CA ASP A 342 5.08 -3.72 28.71
C ASP A 342 5.02 -2.67 27.59
N VAL A 343 5.29 -3.05 26.35
CA VAL A 343 5.21 -2.14 25.19
C VAL A 343 3.79 -1.63 24.99
N PHE A 344 2.80 -2.52 25.06
CA PHE A 344 1.39 -2.15 24.89
C PHE A 344 0.90 -1.27 26.05
N SER A 345 1.36 -1.53 27.28
CA SER A 345 1.03 -0.69 28.43
C SER A 345 1.56 0.74 28.27
N ARG A 346 2.75 0.91 27.72
CA ARG A 346 3.35 2.23 27.39
C ARG A 346 2.60 2.96 26.28
N LEU A 347 2.06 2.20 25.32
CA LEU A 347 1.17 2.72 24.25
C LEU A 347 -0.28 2.93 24.74
N GLY A 348 -0.52 2.90 26.06
CA GLY A 348 -1.80 3.24 26.67
C GLY A 348 -2.81 2.09 26.78
N ALA A 349 -2.42 0.84 26.51
CA ALA A 349 -3.28 -0.31 26.75
C ALA A 349 -3.30 -0.72 28.23
N LYS A 350 -4.48 -0.71 28.86
CA LYS A 350 -4.66 -1.20 30.23
C LYS A 350 -5.01 -2.69 30.22
N GLY A 351 -3.98 -3.53 30.18
CA GLY A 351 -4.06 -4.98 30.38
C GLY A 351 -3.88 -5.85 29.12
N ALA A 352 -3.44 -7.09 29.33
CA ALA A 352 -3.28 -8.11 28.32
C ALA A 352 -4.61 -8.81 27.99
N ASN A 353 -5.48 -8.11 27.25
CA ASN A 353 -6.77 -8.64 26.78
C ASN A 353 -7.11 -8.11 25.38
N ALA A 354 -8.19 -8.63 24.79
CA ALA A 354 -8.63 -8.24 23.45
C ALA A 354 -8.87 -6.73 23.31
N ARG A 355 -9.36 -6.09 24.38
CA ARG A 355 -9.63 -4.65 24.42
C ARG A 355 -8.34 -3.82 24.38
N GLY A 356 -7.32 -4.22 25.15
CA GLY A 356 -5.98 -3.63 25.14
C GLY A 356 -5.31 -3.78 23.79
N PHE A 357 -5.36 -4.99 23.21
CA PHE A 357 -4.84 -5.26 21.87
C PHE A 357 -5.51 -4.39 20.80
N LEU A 358 -6.85 -4.34 20.79
CA LEU A 358 -7.61 -3.54 19.83
C LEU A 358 -7.34 -2.04 19.96
N GLY A 359 -7.07 -1.55 21.18
CA GLY A 359 -6.72 -0.15 21.41
C GLY A 359 -5.46 0.25 20.66
N VAL A 360 -4.37 -0.51 20.82
CA VAL A 360 -3.10 -0.24 20.13
C VAL A 360 -3.21 -0.56 18.64
N ALA A 361 -3.86 -1.66 18.28
CA ALA A 361 -4.03 -2.05 16.88
C ALA A 361 -4.91 -1.05 16.10
N SER A 362 -5.82 -0.33 16.76
CA SER A 362 -6.58 0.75 16.14
C SER A 362 -5.69 1.91 15.66
N LEU A 363 -4.55 2.17 16.33
CA LEU A 363 -3.60 3.20 15.91
C LEU A 363 -2.99 2.87 14.54
N ILE A 364 -2.82 1.58 14.22
CA ILE A 364 -2.39 1.13 12.89
C ILE A 364 -3.44 1.51 11.83
N LEU A 365 -4.73 1.38 12.14
CA LEU A 365 -5.82 1.85 11.28
C LEU A 365 -5.86 3.38 11.20
N GLY A 366 -5.50 4.08 12.29
CA GLY A 366 -5.30 5.53 12.32
C GLY A 366 -4.28 5.96 11.28
N VAL A 367 -3.09 5.35 11.29
CA VAL A 367 -2.04 5.58 10.28
C VAL A 367 -2.56 5.29 8.86
N MET A 368 -3.36 4.25 8.66
CA MET A 368 -3.96 3.98 7.35
C MET A 368 -4.91 5.09 6.88
N ILE A 369 -5.77 5.61 7.77
CA ILE A 369 -6.70 6.71 7.47
C ILE A 369 -5.95 8.01 7.20
N GLU A 370 -4.88 8.25 7.94
CA GLU A 370 -3.97 9.37 7.77
C GLU A 370 -3.21 9.33 6.42
N VAL A 371 -2.69 8.16 6.03
CA VAL A 371 -2.07 7.96 4.69
C VAL A 371 -3.12 8.11 3.59
N PHE A 372 -4.34 7.62 3.82
CA PHE A 372 -5.45 7.84 2.89
C PHE A 372 -5.75 9.33 2.71
N SER A 373 -5.77 10.11 3.80
CA SER A 373 -5.90 11.57 3.78
C SER A 373 -4.80 12.24 2.96
N ALA A 374 -3.54 11.92 3.22
CA ALA A 374 -2.41 12.45 2.45
C ALA A 374 -2.50 12.09 0.96
N SER A 375 -2.99 10.89 0.64
CA SER A 375 -3.13 10.41 -0.74
C SER A 375 -4.27 11.12 -1.48
N LEU A 376 -5.37 11.47 -0.80
CA LEU A 376 -6.46 12.27 -1.38
C LEU A 376 -5.96 13.66 -1.82
N VAL A 377 -5.11 14.29 -1.00
CA VAL A 377 -4.54 15.61 -1.32
C VAL A 377 -3.49 15.54 -2.43
N LYS A 378 -2.72 14.45 -2.48
CA LYS A 378 -1.78 14.21 -3.59
C LYS A 378 -2.49 14.22 -4.94
N GLU A 379 -3.66 13.59 -5.04
CA GLU A 379 -4.44 13.61 -6.27
C GLU A 379 -4.94 15.02 -6.62
N THR A 380 -5.26 15.86 -5.62
CA THR A 380 -5.58 17.29 -5.84
C THR A 380 -4.42 18.02 -6.51
N TYR A 381 -3.19 17.73 -6.10
CA TYR A 381 -1.99 18.28 -6.72
C TYR A 381 -1.75 17.72 -8.14
N GLU A 382 -2.00 16.44 -8.37
CA GLU A 382 -1.93 15.85 -9.72
C GLU A 382 -3.00 16.44 -10.68
N GLU A 383 -4.17 16.83 -10.17
CA GLU A 383 -5.17 17.59 -10.95
C GLU A 383 -4.66 18.97 -11.38
N GLU A 384 -3.89 19.67 -10.53
CA GLU A 384 -3.23 20.94 -10.88
C GLU A 384 -2.15 20.71 -11.95
N GLY A 385 -1.28 19.72 -11.75
CA GLY A 385 -0.19 19.40 -12.68
C GLY A 385 -0.64 18.91 -14.07
N THR A 386 -1.88 18.43 -14.19
CA THR A 386 -2.49 18.02 -15.47
C THR A 386 -3.33 19.11 -16.15
N LEU A 387 -3.25 20.36 -15.65
CA LEU A 387 -3.99 21.54 -16.13
C LEU A 387 -5.53 21.38 -16.07
N ARG A 388 -6.04 20.34 -15.41
CA ARG A 388 -7.49 20.12 -15.29
C ARG A 388 -8.15 21.19 -14.45
N VAL A 389 -7.44 21.69 -13.43
CA VAL A 389 -7.91 22.79 -12.58
C VAL A 389 -8.12 24.07 -13.41
N GLU A 390 -7.26 24.34 -14.39
CA GLU A 390 -7.38 25.51 -15.26
C GLU A 390 -8.66 25.44 -16.12
N HIS A 391 -9.01 24.27 -16.64
CA HIS A 391 -10.26 24.07 -17.39
C HIS A 391 -11.52 24.37 -16.56
N PHE A 392 -11.49 24.17 -15.23
CA PHE A 392 -12.60 24.56 -14.35
C PHE A 392 -12.62 26.06 -14.06
N LEU A 393 -11.45 26.67 -13.93
CA LEU A 393 -11.29 28.10 -13.61
C LEU A 393 -11.56 29.02 -14.80
N LEU A 394 -11.62 28.49 -16.03
CA LEU A 394 -12.13 29.21 -17.21
C LEU A 394 -13.64 29.51 -17.13
N ARG A 395 -14.39 28.83 -16.26
CA ARG A 395 -15.77 29.20 -15.88
C ARG A 395 -15.71 30.09 -14.63
N ARG A 396 -16.75 30.89 -14.34
CA ARG A 396 -16.87 31.76 -13.13
C ARG A 396 -16.89 30.97 -11.81
N TYR A 397 -15.86 30.19 -11.53
CA TYR A 397 -15.75 29.30 -10.38
C TYR A 397 -14.67 29.84 -9.45
N ARG A 398 -15.06 30.22 -8.23
CA ARG A 398 -14.17 30.87 -7.26
C ARG A 398 -13.19 29.83 -6.70
N ARG A 399 -11.89 30.16 -6.71
CA ARG A 399 -10.80 29.32 -6.15
C ARG A 399 -11.04 28.91 -4.70
N GLY A 400 -11.49 29.84 -3.85
CA GLY A 400 -11.89 29.52 -2.47
C GLY A 400 -13.08 28.55 -2.36
N ARG A 401 -14.04 28.60 -3.28
CA ARG A 401 -15.15 27.62 -3.30
C ARG A 401 -14.64 26.23 -3.65
N TRP A 402 -13.68 26.13 -4.57
CA TRP A 402 -13.06 24.87 -4.96
C TRP A 402 -12.39 24.15 -3.78
N ILE A 403 -11.58 24.87 -3.00
CA ILE A 403 -10.81 24.25 -1.91
C ILE A 403 -11.74 23.72 -0.80
N TRP A 404 -12.80 24.46 -0.47
CA TRP A 404 -13.79 24.02 0.52
C TRP A 404 -14.64 22.85 0.02
N GLU A 405 -15.03 22.84 -1.26
CA GLU A 405 -15.73 21.70 -1.88
C GLU A 405 -14.85 20.44 -1.88
N ARG A 406 -13.54 20.57 -2.16
CA ARG A 406 -12.58 19.46 -2.05
C ARG A 406 -12.38 19.02 -0.60
N PHE A 407 -12.26 19.98 0.32
CA PHE A 407 -12.10 19.69 1.73
C PHE A 407 -13.25 18.86 2.26
N ALA A 408 -14.49 19.30 2.02
CA ALA A 408 -15.70 18.60 2.44
C ALA A 408 -15.82 17.20 1.83
N LEU A 409 -15.46 17.04 0.55
CA LEU A 409 -15.49 15.73 -0.12
C LEU A 409 -14.50 14.74 0.50
N TYR A 410 -13.30 15.19 0.84
CA TYR A 410 -12.30 14.33 1.47
C TYR A 410 -12.64 14.03 2.94
N VAL A 411 -13.17 14.99 3.70
CA VAL A 411 -13.69 14.75 5.05
C VAL A 411 -14.80 13.69 5.01
N ALA A 412 -15.71 13.76 4.03
CA ALA A 412 -16.75 12.74 3.87
C ALA A 412 -16.16 11.36 3.54
N ALA A 413 -15.12 11.29 2.71
CA ALA A 413 -14.42 10.04 2.42
C ALA A 413 -13.69 9.47 3.65
N LEU A 414 -13.06 10.32 4.46
CA LEU A 414 -12.40 9.94 5.72
C LEU A 414 -13.41 9.49 6.77
N ALA A 415 -14.55 10.15 6.87
CA ALA A 415 -15.64 9.77 7.78
C ALA A 415 -16.19 8.38 7.40
N LEU A 416 -16.40 8.14 6.10
CA LEU A 416 -16.80 6.83 5.61
C LEU A 416 -15.74 5.76 5.90
N ALA A 417 -14.45 6.06 5.69
CA ALA A 417 -13.36 5.14 6.02
C ALA A 417 -13.29 4.82 7.52
N SER A 418 -13.48 5.81 8.37
CA SER A 418 -13.49 5.68 9.84
C SER A 418 -14.66 4.81 10.33
N LEU A 419 -15.86 5.00 9.76
CA LEU A 419 -17.02 4.15 10.04
C LEU A 419 -16.81 2.72 9.55
N VAL A 420 -16.23 2.55 8.37
CA VAL A 420 -15.87 1.24 7.83
C VAL A 420 -14.83 0.55 8.72
N ALA A 421 -13.82 1.28 9.22
CA ALA A 421 -12.82 0.75 10.15
C ALA A 421 -13.48 0.19 11.42
N GLY A 422 -14.32 1.00 12.09
CA GLY A 422 -15.02 0.59 13.31
C GLY A 422 -15.99 -0.58 13.08
N SER A 423 -16.72 -0.56 11.96
CA SER A 423 -17.66 -1.64 11.60
C SER A 423 -16.92 -2.94 11.30
N ALA A 424 -15.82 -2.87 10.56
CA ALA A 424 -15.02 -4.04 10.22
C ALA A 424 -14.32 -4.62 11.46
N LEU A 425 -13.78 -3.77 12.33
CA LEU A 425 -13.28 -4.16 13.66
C LEU A 425 -14.35 -4.91 14.45
N PHE A 426 -15.57 -4.39 14.49
CA PHE A 426 -16.69 -5.05 15.18
C PHE A 426 -17.05 -6.40 14.60
N ILE A 427 -17.20 -6.50 13.28
CA ILE A 427 -17.53 -7.77 12.61
C ILE A 427 -16.42 -8.79 12.86
N GLY A 428 -15.15 -8.38 12.71
CA GLY A 428 -13.98 -9.22 12.99
C GLY A 428 -13.96 -9.68 14.44
N ALA A 429 -14.06 -8.76 15.39
CA ALA A 429 -14.03 -9.04 16.84
C ALA A 429 -15.20 -9.93 17.29
N SER A 430 -16.37 -9.79 16.69
CA SER A 430 -17.55 -10.62 16.98
C SER A 430 -17.33 -12.06 16.52
N ILE A 431 -16.81 -12.25 15.30
CA ILE A 431 -16.48 -13.58 14.76
C ILE A 431 -15.30 -14.20 15.50
N GLY A 432 -14.30 -13.38 15.86
CA GLY A 432 -13.09 -13.78 16.59
C GLY A 432 -13.30 -14.06 18.08
N GLY A 433 -14.51 -13.82 18.62
CA GLY A 433 -14.87 -14.16 20.01
C GLY A 433 -14.53 -13.10 21.07
N ALA A 434 -14.08 -11.89 20.69
CA ALA A 434 -13.65 -10.86 21.64
C ALA A 434 -14.78 -10.19 22.44
N GLY A 435 -16.05 -10.39 22.06
CA GLY A 435 -17.22 -10.03 22.88
C GLY A 435 -17.44 -8.54 23.16
N LEU A 436 -16.91 -7.64 22.33
CA LEU A 436 -17.02 -6.18 22.52
C LEU A 436 -18.29 -5.59 21.87
N ALA A 437 -18.89 -4.61 22.54
CA ALA A 437 -20.07 -3.91 22.02
C ALA A 437 -19.78 -3.13 20.73
N MET A 438 -20.74 -3.13 19.79
CA MET A 438 -20.64 -2.41 18.51
C MET A 438 -20.39 -0.91 18.71
N SER A 439 -21.06 -0.28 19.69
CA SER A 439 -20.88 1.14 19.99
C SER A 439 -19.43 1.49 20.36
N THR A 440 -18.77 0.62 21.12
CA THR A 440 -17.38 0.79 21.55
C THR A 440 -16.41 0.77 20.36
N LEU A 441 -16.61 -0.16 19.42
CA LEU A 441 -15.74 -0.30 18.24
C LEU A 441 -16.05 0.71 17.13
N LEU A 442 -17.31 1.14 17.01
CA LEU A 442 -17.66 2.29 16.18
C LEU A 442 -17.05 3.58 16.73
N ALA A 443 -17.10 3.81 18.04
CA ALA A 443 -16.44 4.96 18.67
C ALA A 443 -14.92 4.93 18.44
N ALA A 444 -14.29 3.75 18.54
CA ALA A 444 -12.89 3.56 18.19
C ALA A 444 -12.60 3.89 16.71
N GLY A 445 -13.50 3.51 15.79
CA GLY A 445 -13.40 3.91 14.38
C GLY A 445 -13.52 5.42 14.17
N VAL A 446 -14.51 6.07 14.80
CA VAL A 446 -14.73 7.53 14.71
C VAL A 446 -13.56 8.32 15.30
N ASN A 447 -12.92 7.80 16.35
CA ASN A 447 -11.71 8.37 16.94
C ASN A 447 -10.53 8.49 15.93
N LEU A 448 -10.57 7.77 14.81
CA LEU A 448 -9.54 7.86 13.77
C LEU A 448 -9.74 9.04 12.81
N LEU A 449 -10.94 9.62 12.76
CA LEU A 449 -11.29 10.70 11.84
C LEU A 449 -10.49 11.99 12.06
N PRO A 450 -10.33 12.51 13.30
CA PRO A 450 -9.67 13.80 13.54
C PRO A 450 -8.23 13.87 13.05
N GLY A 451 -7.45 12.80 13.23
CA GLY A 451 -6.06 12.73 12.76
C GLY A 451 -5.96 12.88 11.23
N GLY A 452 -6.83 12.16 10.50
CA GLY A 452 -6.94 12.29 9.05
C GLY A 452 -7.35 13.70 8.60
N VAL A 453 -8.31 14.31 9.28
CA VAL A 453 -8.79 15.68 8.98
C VAL A 453 -7.68 16.71 9.24
N PHE A 454 -6.88 16.54 10.29
CA PHE A 454 -5.77 17.43 10.60
C PHE A 454 -4.66 17.37 9.54
N ILE A 455 -4.27 16.16 9.12
CA ILE A 455 -3.32 15.95 8.02
C ILE A 455 -3.80 16.59 6.73
N GLN A 456 -5.10 16.47 6.45
CA GLN A 456 -5.72 17.12 5.30
C GLN A 456 -5.59 18.64 5.37
N GLY A 457 -5.81 19.23 6.56
CA GLY A 457 -5.69 20.67 6.78
C GLY A 457 -4.28 21.19 6.54
N ILE A 458 -3.27 20.49 7.06
CA ILE A 458 -1.85 20.80 6.81
C ILE A 458 -1.54 20.75 5.32
N ALA A 459 -1.97 19.68 4.65
CA ALA A 459 -1.70 19.48 3.24
C ALA A 459 -2.39 20.55 2.37
N MET A 460 -3.61 20.97 2.72
CA MET A 460 -4.33 22.05 2.02
C MET A 460 -3.74 23.44 2.28
N ALA A 461 -3.24 23.71 3.50
CA ALA A 461 -2.48 24.93 3.78
C ALA A 461 -1.22 25.00 2.91
N ALA A 462 -0.43 23.93 2.89
CA ALA A 462 0.78 23.83 2.08
C ALA A 462 0.49 23.90 0.57
N PHE A 463 -0.63 23.30 0.13
CA PHE A 463 -1.13 23.41 -1.24
C PHE A 463 -1.43 24.86 -1.62
N GLY A 464 -2.14 25.60 -0.77
CA GLY A 464 -2.47 27.00 -1.02
C GLY A 464 -1.25 27.92 -1.09
N LEU A 465 -0.23 27.65 -0.27
CA LEU A 465 0.99 28.47 -0.17
C LEU A 465 1.98 28.24 -1.32
N VAL A 466 2.34 26.97 -1.56
CA VAL A 466 3.45 26.60 -2.48
C VAL A 466 3.05 25.48 -3.46
N GLY A 467 1.86 24.86 -3.34
CA GLY A 467 1.40 23.79 -4.24
C GLY A 467 2.21 22.49 -4.11
N SER A 468 3.47 22.53 -4.56
CA SER A 468 4.44 21.42 -4.59
C SER A 468 4.82 20.85 -3.22
N TRP A 469 4.54 21.57 -2.13
CA TRP A 469 4.77 21.11 -0.76
C TRP A 469 3.60 20.36 -0.13
N ALA A 470 2.40 20.36 -0.74
CA ALA A 470 1.19 19.75 -0.16
C ALA A 470 1.42 18.30 0.31
N THR A 471 1.89 17.45 -0.61
CA THR A 471 2.16 16.03 -0.35
C THR A 471 3.33 15.85 0.61
N LYS A 472 4.38 16.67 0.48
CA LYS A 472 5.58 16.57 1.34
C LYS A 472 5.22 16.88 2.79
N ALA A 473 4.52 17.98 3.03
CA ALA A 473 4.11 18.40 4.37
C ALA A 473 3.26 17.33 5.06
N ALA A 474 2.27 16.76 4.34
CA ALA A 474 1.47 15.66 4.86
C ALA A 474 2.33 14.49 5.34
N TYR A 475 3.17 13.93 4.45
CA TYR A 475 4.00 12.77 4.80
C TYR A 475 5.08 13.07 5.84
N LEU A 476 5.57 14.31 5.94
CA LEU A 476 6.56 14.70 6.94
C LEU A 476 5.96 14.65 8.34
N VAL A 477 4.75 15.19 8.50
CA VAL A 477 4.04 15.19 9.78
C VAL A 477 3.58 13.78 10.16
N LEU A 478 3.15 12.97 9.18
CA LEU A 478 2.87 11.55 9.38
C LEU A 478 4.11 10.78 9.84
N GLY A 479 5.22 10.93 9.11
CA GLY A 479 6.48 10.25 9.41
C GLY A 479 7.02 10.65 10.78
N TRP A 480 6.89 11.92 11.15
CA TRP A 480 7.24 12.43 12.47
C TRP A 480 6.38 11.79 13.57
N SER A 481 5.05 11.76 13.39
CA SER A 481 4.13 11.19 14.37
C SER A 481 4.38 9.69 14.59
N VAL A 482 4.56 8.93 13.51
CA VAL A 482 4.90 7.49 13.57
C VAL A 482 6.25 7.28 14.26
N LEU A 483 7.26 8.09 13.94
CA LEU A 483 8.58 7.98 14.56
C LEU A 483 8.51 8.19 16.08
N LEU A 484 7.80 9.23 16.53
CA LEU A 484 7.66 9.52 17.95
C LEU A 484 6.91 8.42 18.69
N GLU A 485 5.85 7.86 18.10
CA GLU A 485 5.09 6.77 18.72
C GLU A 485 5.95 5.50 18.88
N LEU A 486 6.76 5.18 17.87
CA LEU A 486 7.72 4.07 17.94
C LEU A 486 8.79 4.29 19.02
N LEU A 487 9.35 5.50 19.10
CA LEU A 487 10.37 5.82 20.10
C LEU A 487 9.78 5.85 21.52
N GLY A 488 8.57 6.40 21.68
CA GLY A 488 7.85 6.47 22.96
C GLY A 488 7.46 5.10 23.51
N GLY A 489 7.14 4.14 22.63
CA GLY A 489 6.92 2.74 23.02
C GLY A 489 8.17 2.06 23.58
N ILE A 490 9.36 2.46 23.13
CA ILE A 490 10.66 1.85 23.54
C ILE A 490 11.24 2.55 24.77
N SER A 491 11.17 3.89 24.82
CA SER A 491 11.84 4.71 25.83
C SER A 491 10.93 5.82 26.31
N PRO A 492 10.98 6.21 27.61
CA PRO A 492 10.31 7.41 28.07
C PRO A 492 10.92 8.64 27.38
N ILE A 493 10.09 9.41 26.69
CA ILE A 493 10.45 10.66 26.02
C ILE A 493 9.74 11.82 26.72
N ASN A 494 10.34 13.00 26.67
CA ASN A 494 9.72 14.21 27.19
C ASN A 494 8.34 14.45 26.54
N HIS A 495 7.31 14.67 27.36
CA HIS A 495 5.92 14.90 26.93
C HIS A 495 5.80 16.01 25.88
N TRP A 496 6.55 17.12 26.00
CA TRP A 496 6.52 18.20 25.00
C TRP A 496 6.85 17.73 23.58
N VAL A 497 7.73 16.72 23.46
CA VAL A 497 8.08 16.14 22.16
C VAL A 497 6.96 15.20 21.70
N MET A 498 6.46 14.34 22.60
CA MET A 498 5.36 13.41 22.29
C MET A 498 4.07 14.13 21.90
N ASP A 499 3.77 15.27 22.51
CA ASP A 499 2.58 16.09 22.23
C ASP A 499 2.56 16.66 20.81
N SER A 500 3.71 16.71 20.13
CA SER A 500 3.79 17.10 18.72
C SER A 500 3.33 16.01 17.74
N SER A 501 3.17 14.77 18.21
CA SER A 501 2.69 13.64 17.40
C SER A 501 1.17 13.66 17.33
N ILE A 502 0.60 13.58 16.12
CA ILE A 502 -0.85 13.48 15.93
C ILE A 502 -1.38 12.16 16.47
N LEU A 503 -0.60 11.08 16.31
CA LEU A 503 -0.97 9.76 16.81
C LEU A 503 -1.04 9.74 18.35
N HIS A 504 -0.20 10.54 19.02
CA HIS A 504 -0.22 10.66 20.47
C HIS A 504 -1.47 11.42 20.98
N GLN A 505 -2.00 12.33 20.16
CA GLN A 505 -3.27 13.03 20.45
C GLN A 505 -4.49 12.12 20.23
N MET A 506 -4.33 10.96 19.60
CA MET A 506 -5.40 9.99 19.41
C MET A 506 -5.44 9.01 20.58
N SER A 507 -6.61 8.84 21.18
CA SER A 507 -6.76 7.84 22.25
C SER A 507 -6.63 6.42 21.68
N PRO A 508 -5.93 5.48 22.34
CA PRO A 508 -5.92 4.07 21.96
C PRO A 508 -7.27 3.42 22.31
N ALA A 509 -8.32 3.77 21.59
CA ALA A 509 -9.67 3.24 21.77
C ALA A 509 -9.80 1.88 21.08
N PRO A 510 -10.38 0.85 21.73
CA PRO A 510 -11.19 0.90 22.94
C PRO A 510 -10.44 0.68 24.26
N ALA A 511 -9.10 0.58 24.27
CA ALA A 511 -8.35 0.36 25.52
C ALA A 511 -8.49 1.53 26.52
N SER A 512 -8.67 2.74 26.00
CA SER A 512 -9.08 3.94 26.74
C SER A 512 -10.37 4.52 26.14
N ALA A 513 -11.01 5.43 26.89
CA ALA A 513 -12.13 6.21 26.38
C ALA A 513 -11.63 7.19 25.31
N VAL A 514 -12.48 7.51 24.33
CA VAL A 514 -12.18 8.50 23.30
C VAL A 514 -12.09 9.88 23.94
N ASP A 515 -10.98 10.59 23.71
CA ASP A 515 -10.84 11.99 24.07
C ASP A 515 -11.43 12.91 22.99
N TRP A 516 -12.69 13.27 23.19
CA TRP A 516 -13.41 14.19 22.31
C TRP A 516 -12.84 15.62 22.33
N THR A 517 -12.09 16.00 23.37
CA THR A 517 -11.51 17.34 23.49
C THR A 517 -10.37 17.48 22.48
N SER A 518 -9.42 16.56 22.51
CA SER A 518 -8.29 16.51 21.56
C SER A 518 -8.80 16.36 20.12
N ALA A 519 -9.81 15.52 19.90
CA ALA A 519 -10.48 15.39 18.61
C ALA A 519 -11.06 16.73 18.09
N ALA A 520 -11.77 17.48 18.95
CA ALA A 520 -12.35 18.76 18.57
C ALA A 520 -11.26 19.80 18.24
N ILE A 521 -10.18 19.84 19.02
CA ILE A 521 -9.05 20.75 18.78
C ILE A 521 -8.41 20.46 17.41
N LEU A 522 -8.13 19.20 17.08
CA LEU A 522 -7.56 18.81 15.78
C LEU A 522 -8.43 19.26 14.61
N VAL A 523 -9.75 19.12 14.73
CA VAL A 523 -10.69 19.56 13.69
C VAL A 523 -10.72 21.08 13.56
N VAL A 524 -10.76 21.82 14.67
CA VAL A 524 -10.76 23.29 14.66
C VAL A 524 -9.47 23.84 14.03
N VAL A 525 -8.30 23.30 14.42
CA VAL A 525 -7.02 23.70 13.83
C VAL A 525 -6.98 23.38 12.34
N SER A 526 -7.50 22.22 11.92
CA SER A 526 -7.62 21.87 10.50
C SER A 526 -8.45 22.89 9.72
N LEU A 527 -9.60 23.32 10.24
CA LEU A 527 -10.43 24.35 9.60
C LEU A 527 -9.68 25.68 9.44
N GLY A 528 -8.89 26.08 10.45
CA GLY A 528 -8.01 27.24 10.37
C GLY A 528 -6.94 27.11 9.28
N LEU A 529 -6.29 25.95 9.19
CA LEU A 529 -5.28 25.65 8.17
C LEU A 529 -5.87 25.66 6.75
N VAL A 530 -7.07 25.12 6.57
CA VAL A 530 -7.78 25.15 5.27
C VAL A 530 -8.18 26.57 4.90
N ALA A 531 -8.64 27.38 5.85
CA ALA A 531 -8.93 28.79 5.61
C ALA A 531 -7.68 29.57 5.16
N LEU A 532 -6.54 29.34 5.82
CA LEU A 532 -5.24 29.90 5.42
C LEU A 532 -4.81 29.44 4.02
N GLY A 533 -4.97 28.15 3.72
CA GLY A 533 -4.70 27.60 2.39
C GLY A 533 -5.60 28.20 1.31
N GLY A 534 -6.89 28.36 1.60
CA GLY A 534 -7.86 28.98 0.68
C GLY A 534 -7.60 30.46 0.43
N TYR A 535 -7.21 31.21 1.45
CA TYR A 535 -6.79 32.60 1.32
C TYR A 535 -5.55 32.71 0.42
N SER A 536 -4.51 31.93 0.73
CA SER A 536 -3.24 31.92 -0.03
C SER A 536 -3.43 31.47 -1.48
N PHE A 537 -4.32 30.51 -1.73
CA PHE A 537 -4.62 30.00 -3.06
C PHE A 537 -5.33 31.03 -3.96
N ASN A 538 -6.11 31.94 -3.37
CA ASN A 538 -6.73 33.03 -4.13
C ASN A 538 -5.68 34.01 -4.66
N SER A 539 -4.58 34.22 -3.92
CA SER A 539 -3.48 35.11 -4.30
C SER A 539 -2.35 34.43 -5.09
N ARG A 540 -2.32 33.09 -5.19
CA ARG A 540 -1.25 32.34 -5.87
C ARG A 540 -1.46 32.30 -7.39
N ASP A 541 -0.46 32.68 -8.18
CA ASP A 541 -0.51 32.48 -9.63
C ASP A 541 -0.48 30.99 -9.98
N LEU A 542 -1.28 30.61 -10.98
CA LEU A 542 -1.33 29.25 -11.51
C LEU A 542 -0.43 29.18 -12.75
N GLY A 543 0.56 28.29 -12.71
CA GLY A 543 1.52 28.08 -13.79
C GLY A 543 2.58 27.11 -13.33
N VAL A 544 3.12 26.34 -14.28
CA VAL A 544 4.09 25.27 -14.03
C VAL A 544 5.28 25.81 -13.23
N GLU A 545 5.32 25.53 -11.93
CA GLU A 545 6.53 25.67 -11.12
C GLU A 545 7.60 24.78 -11.76
N SER A 546 8.48 25.39 -12.57
CA SER A 546 9.75 24.76 -12.88
C SER A 546 10.45 24.45 -11.56
N HIS A 547 11.06 23.28 -11.48
CA HIS A 547 11.52 22.60 -10.27
C HIS A 547 12.58 23.34 -9.41
N SER A 548 12.73 24.66 -9.49
CA SER A 548 13.65 25.48 -8.71
C SER A 548 12.93 26.62 -8.00
N VAL A 549 12.34 26.34 -6.83
CA VAL A 549 11.95 27.39 -5.89
C VAL A 549 13.22 27.89 -5.20
N SER A 550 13.65 29.12 -5.48
CA SER A 550 14.78 29.74 -4.79
C SER A 550 14.36 30.21 -3.39
N TRP A 551 15.25 30.07 -2.40
CA TRP A 551 15.06 30.52 -1.02
C TRP A 551 14.70 32.02 -0.89
N GLU A 552 14.98 32.83 -1.91
CA GLU A 552 14.65 34.25 -1.94
C GLU A 552 13.15 34.50 -2.16
N SER A 553 12.48 33.64 -2.95
CA SER A 553 11.02 33.72 -3.14
C SER A 553 10.24 33.46 -1.85
N LEU A 554 10.76 32.58 -0.98
CA LEU A 554 10.21 32.30 0.34
C LEU A 554 10.40 33.48 1.31
N ARG A 555 11.57 34.13 1.32
CA ARG A 555 11.81 35.32 2.18
C ARG A 555 10.96 36.51 1.77
N ALA A 556 10.75 36.71 0.48
CA ALA A 556 9.88 37.79 -0.01
C ALA A 556 8.43 37.60 0.47
N LYS A 557 7.92 36.35 0.43
CA LYS A 557 6.56 36.02 0.89
C LYS A 557 6.39 36.14 2.41
N VAL A 558 7.39 35.75 3.21
CA VAL A 558 7.34 35.90 4.68
C VAL A 558 7.43 37.37 5.11
N LYS A 559 8.14 38.23 4.37
CA LYS A 559 8.19 39.68 4.66
C LYS A 559 6.84 40.38 4.47
N VAL A 560 6.01 39.95 3.52
CA VAL A 560 4.67 40.52 3.31
C VAL A 560 3.73 40.20 4.48
N PHE A 561 3.85 39.02 5.09
CA PHE A 561 3.09 38.67 6.29
C PHE A 561 3.49 39.48 7.54
N GLY A 562 4.73 39.96 7.62
CA GLY A 562 5.20 40.78 8.74
C GLY A 562 4.76 42.24 8.68
N SER A 563 4.36 42.75 7.51
CA SER A 563 3.96 44.16 7.31
C SER A 563 2.46 44.40 7.35
N GLU A 564 1.62 43.36 7.30
CA GLU A 564 0.15 43.48 7.43
C GLU A 564 -0.37 43.12 8.83
N ALA A 565 0.52 42.80 9.78
CA ALA A 565 0.19 42.48 11.18
C ALA A 565 0.73 43.51 12.20
N LEU A 566 1.15 44.69 11.72
CA LEU A 566 1.40 45.92 12.49
C LEU A 566 0.55 47.02 11.88
#